data_AF-A0A2D9RX28-F1
#
_entry.id   AF-A0A2D9RX28-F1
#
_cell.length_a   1.000
_cell.length_b   1.000
_cell.length_c   1.000
_cell.angle_alpha   90.00
_cell.angle_beta   90.00
_cell.angle_gamma   90.00
#
_symmetry.space_group_name_H-M   'P 1'
#
loop_
_entity.id
_entity.type
_entity.pdbx_description
1 polymer ?
#
loop_
_entity_poly.entity_id
_entity_poly.type
_entity_poly.pdbx_seq_one_letter_code
_entity_poly.pdbx_strand_id
1 'polypeptide(L)'
;MRKGVLRPGHIQLRVLDLEASVEHYVELLGLHETDRDEQGRVYLKAWSEVDKFSLVLREANEPGMDFMAFKVVDDATLESLTTDIEAFGLEVTHKAAGDLKDCGRRIQFTAPSGHVFELYAEKTYTGKWGVEETNPEAWPRALRGMKAVRFDHCLLYGDELAKTYDLFVDVLGFYLAEQVLDPDGNRIAQFLTLSMKAHDIAFIQHEEKAKFHHASFFLETWEDIL
;
A
#
# COMPACT_ATOMS: atom_id res chain seq x y z
N MET A 1 -5.71 8.27 19.00
CA MET A 1 -6.79 7.25 19.16
C MET A 1 -6.78 6.42 17.88
N ARG A 2 -6.86 5.08 17.93
CA ARG A 2 -6.85 4.25 16.70
C ARG A 2 -8.18 4.45 15.95
N LYS A 3 -8.10 4.91 14.69
CA LYS A 3 -9.25 5.25 13.82
C LYS A 3 -9.76 4.10 12.95
N GLY A 4 -9.31 2.86 13.22
CA GLY A 4 -9.77 1.66 12.52
C GLY A 4 -9.08 1.36 11.19
N VAL A 5 -8.10 2.18 10.76
CA VAL A 5 -7.15 1.81 9.70
C VAL A 5 -6.14 0.80 10.25
N LEU A 6 -5.95 -0.32 9.55
CA LEU A 6 -5.20 -1.47 10.07
C LEU A 6 -3.76 -1.54 9.57
N ARG A 7 -3.58 -1.52 8.24
CA ARG A 7 -2.28 -1.77 7.60
C ARG A 7 -2.28 -1.38 6.11
N PRO A 8 -1.09 -1.23 5.50
CA PRO A 8 -0.93 -1.27 4.06
C PRO A 8 -1.63 -2.50 3.47
N GLY A 9 -2.50 -2.24 2.49
CA GLY A 9 -3.39 -3.23 1.92
C GLY A 9 -2.94 -3.66 0.54
N HIS A 10 -2.81 -2.70 -0.38
CA HIS A 10 -2.24 -2.94 -1.71
C HIS A 10 -1.77 -1.64 -2.36
N ILE A 11 -1.02 -1.76 -3.45
CA ILE A 11 -0.60 -0.64 -4.32
C ILE A 11 -0.85 -1.00 -5.79
N GLN A 12 -1.26 -0.01 -6.59
CA GLN A 12 -1.29 -0.13 -8.05
C GLN A 12 -0.16 0.68 -8.68
N LEU A 13 0.70 0.02 -9.44
CA LEU A 13 1.83 0.60 -10.14
C LEU A 13 1.61 0.59 -11.66
N ARG A 14 1.96 1.71 -12.26
CA ARG A 14 2.15 1.87 -13.70
C ARG A 14 3.52 1.37 -14.09
N VAL A 15 3.57 0.51 -15.09
CA VAL A 15 4.82 -0.04 -15.64
C VAL A 15 4.86 0.14 -17.15
N LEU A 16 6.07 0.27 -17.70
CA LEU A 16 6.28 0.49 -19.14
C LEU A 16 6.21 -0.81 -19.97
N ASP A 17 6.60 -1.92 -19.36
CA ASP A 17 6.55 -3.26 -19.94
C ASP A 17 5.97 -4.19 -18.87
N LEU A 18 4.76 -4.67 -19.11
CA LEU A 18 4.03 -5.46 -18.13
C LEU A 18 4.68 -6.82 -17.89
N GLU A 19 5.09 -7.53 -18.93
CA GLU A 19 5.66 -8.88 -18.79
C GLU A 19 7.05 -8.83 -18.16
N ALA A 20 7.90 -7.88 -18.55
CA ALA A 20 9.20 -7.69 -17.90
C ALA A 20 9.05 -7.31 -16.42
N SER A 21 8.02 -6.53 -16.08
CA SER A 21 7.72 -6.19 -14.68
C SER A 21 7.21 -7.40 -13.91
N VAL A 22 6.31 -8.19 -14.49
CA VAL A 22 5.83 -9.44 -13.88
C VAL A 22 7.01 -10.36 -13.62
N GLU A 23 7.89 -10.59 -14.60
CA GLU A 23 9.10 -11.40 -14.43
C GLU A 23 9.96 -10.89 -13.27
N HIS A 24 10.19 -9.59 -13.17
CA HIS A 24 10.92 -8.99 -12.05
C HIS A 24 10.26 -9.30 -10.69
N TYR A 25 8.96 -9.01 -10.55
CA TYR A 25 8.27 -9.21 -9.26
C TYR A 25 8.12 -10.70 -8.90
N VAL A 26 7.98 -11.58 -9.88
CA VAL A 26 7.78 -13.01 -9.73
C VAL A 26 9.11 -13.72 -9.47
N GLU A 27 10.08 -13.56 -10.36
CA GLU A 27 11.33 -14.32 -10.36
C GLU A 27 12.37 -13.74 -9.41
N LEU A 28 12.49 -12.40 -9.34
CA LEU A 28 13.45 -11.75 -8.45
C LEU A 28 12.88 -11.56 -7.05
N LEU A 29 11.74 -10.87 -6.90
CA LEU A 29 11.18 -10.61 -5.57
C LEU A 29 10.51 -11.85 -4.95
N GLY A 30 10.10 -12.81 -5.76
CA GLY A 30 9.43 -14.03 -5.28
C GLY A 30 7.94 -13.86 -5.02
N LEU A 31 7.28 -12.87 -5.63
CA LEU A 31 5.83 -12.72 -5.54
C LEU A 31 5.11 -13.77 -6.38
N HIS A 32 3.84 -14.01 -6.07
CA HIS A 32 2.97 -14.96 -6.74
C HIS A 32 1.88 -14.23 -7.51
N GLU A 33 1.83 -14.45 -8.83
CA GLU A 33 0.70 -14.01 -9.64
C GLU A 33 -0.55 -14.80 -9.21
N THR A 34 -1.62 -14.06 -8.90
CA THR A 34 -2.88 -14.61 -8.38
C THR A 34 -4.02 -14.44 -9.35
N ASP A 35 -3.94 -13.45 -10.24
CA ASP A 35 -4.96 -13.21 -11.24
C ASP A 35 -4.48 -12.24 -12.32
N ARG A 36 -5.23 -12.21 -13.42
CA ARG A 36 -5.22 -11.17 -14.44
C ARG A 36 -6.66 -10.80 -14.78
N ASP A 37 -6.92 -9.54 -15.08
CA ASP A 37 -8.27 -9.10 -15.43
C ASP A 37 -8.41 -8.61 -16.87
N GLU A 38 -9.66 -8.34 -17.26
CA GLU A 38 -10.04 -7.89 -18.59
C GLU A 38 -9.51 -6.49 -18.95
N GLN A 39 -9.04 -5.72 -17.95
CA GLN A 39 -8.42 -4.41 -18.16
C GLN A 39 -6.89 -4.53 -18.40
N GLY A 40 -6.35 -5.76 -18.40
CA GLY A 40 -4.92 -6.00 -18.56
C GLY A 40 -4.10 -5.77 -17.30
N ARG A 41 -4.73 -5.75 -16.11
CA ARG A 41 -4.01 -5.66 -14.84
C ARG A 41 -3.58 -7.03 -14.35
N VAL A 42 -2.40 -7.10 -13.74
CA VAL A 42 -1.83 -8.32 -13.13
C VAL A 42 -1.80 -8.16 -11.62
N TYR A 43 -2.28 -9.16 -10.90
CA TYR A 43 -2.44 -9.13 -9.44
C TYR A 43 -1.45 -10.07 -8.79
N LEU A 44 -0.61 -9.56 -7.89
CA LEU A 44 0.41 -10.33 -7.20
C LEU A 44 0.27 -10.24 -5.68
N LYS A 45 0.74 -11.29 -5.00
CA LYS A 45 0.88 -11.33 -3.54
C LYS A 45 2.22 -11.91 -3.12
N ALA A 46 2.67 -11.51 -1.94
CA ALA A 46 3.74 -12.18 -1.23
C ALA A 46 3.21 -13.41 -0.48
N TRP A 47 4.09 -14.32 -0.08
CA TRP A 47 3.67 -15.65 0.37
C TRP A 47 2.93 -15.64 1.71
N SER A 48 3.25 -14.73 2.64
CA SER A 48 2.62 -14.70 3.97
C SER A 48 1.32 -13.87 4.01
N GLU A 49 0.98 -13.21 2.91
CA GLU A 49 -0.22 -12.40 2.82
C GLU A 49 -1.45 -13.29 2.73
N VAL A 50 -2.53 -12.87 3.39
CA VAL A 50 -3.78 -13.66 3.44
C VAL A 50 -4.85 -13.16 2.49
N ASP A 51 -4.85 -11.86 2.17
CA ASP A 51 -5.73 -11.36 1.13
C ASP A 51 -5.20 -11.76 -0.26
N LYS A 52 -6.07 -11.72 -1.27
CA LYS A 52 -5.75 -12.22 -2.62
C LYS A 52 -4.56 -11.51 -3.29
N PHE A 53 -4.35 -10.21 -3.05
CA PHE A 53 -3.25 -9.47 -3.68
C PHE A 53 -2.83 -8.27 -2.82
N SER A 54 -1.58 -7.84 -2.99
CA SER A 54 -0.99 -6.61 -2.43
C SER A 54 -0.34 -5.72 -3.48
N LEU A 55 -0.07 -6.25 -4.68
CA LEU A 55 0.47 -5.50 -5.80
C LEU A 55 -0.43 -5.68 -7.02
N VAL A 56 -0.75 -4.57 -7.67
CA VAL A 56 -1.44 -4.54 -8.96
C VAL A 56 -0.52 -3.85 -9.96
N LEU A 57 -0.15 -4.54 -11.04
CA LEU A 57 0.61 -3.96 -12.13
C LEU A 57 -0.33 -3.65 -13.28
N ARG A 58 -0.16 -2.48 -13.89
CA ARG A 58 -0.80 -2.15 -15.15
C ARG A 58 0.18 -1.49 -16.10
N GLU A 59 0.07 -1.82 -17.38
CA GLU A 59 0.87 -1.15 -18.40
C GLU A 59 0.42 0.31 -18.59
N ALA A 60 1.39 1.19 -18.85
CA ALA A 60 1.17 2.61 -19.10
C ALA A 60 2.35 3.21 -19.88
N ASN A 61 2.14 4.39 -20.45
CA ASN A 61 3.19 5.13 -21.16
C ASN A 61 4.19 5.85 -20.22
N GLU A 62 3.95 5.83 -18.92
CA GLU A 62 4.82 6.42 -17.90
C GLU A 62 4.82 5.57 -16.62
N PRO A 63 5.97 5.38 -15.96
CA PRO A 63 6.03 4.66 -14.70
C PRO A 63 5.47 5.49 -13.54
N GLY A 64 5.05 4.82 -12.46
CA GLY A 64 4.66 5.50 -11.23
C GLY A 64 3.58 4.75 -10.46
N MET A 65 2.95 5.44 -9.53
CA MET A 65 1.89 4.91 -8.68
C MET A 65 0.55 5.54 -9.08
N ASP A 66 -0.50 4.73 -9.26
CA ASP A 66 -1.85 5.25 -9.40
C ASP A 66 -2.48 5.53 -8.04
N PHE A 67 -2.38 4.57 -7.11
CA PHE A 67 -2.86 4.72 -5.74
C PHE A 67 -2.21 3.70 -4.80
N MET A 68 -2.21 4.02 -3.51
CA MET A 68 -1.95 3.08 -2.42
C MET A 68 -3.20 2.94 -1.55
N ALA A 69 -3.54 1.72 -1.17
CA ALA A 69 -4.74 1.43 -0.40
C ALA A 69 -4.41 0.88 0.99
N PHE A 70 -5.14 1.34 2.01
CA PHE A 70 -5.08 0.80 3.37
C PHE A 70 -6.34 0.00 3.69
N LYS A 71 -6.15 -1.13 4.39
CA LYS A 71 -7.27 -1.94 4.87
C LYS A 71 -7.82 -1.33 6.16
N VAL A 72 -9.13 -1.17 6.26
CA VAL A 72 -9.84 -0.78 7.49
C VAL A 72 -10.52 -2.00 8.13
N VAL A 73 -10.92 -1.88 9.39
CA VAL A 73 -11.46 -2.99 10.17
C VAL A 73 -12.80 -3.51 9.64
N ASP A 74 -13.68 -2.62 9.18
CA ASP A 74 -15.00 -2.95 8.68
C ASP A 74 -15.59 -1.82 7.81
N ASP A 75 -16.74 -2.09 7.20
CA ASP A 75 -17.47 -1.16 6.35
C ASP A 75 -18.01 0.06 7.11
N ALA A 76 -18.36 -0.09 8.40
CA ALA A 76 -18.79 1.04 9.23
C ALA A 76 -17.65 2.04 9.44
N THR A 77 -16.43 1.55 9.63
CA THR A 77 -15.22 2.37 9.69
C THR A 77 -14.93 3.03 8.35
N LEU A 78 -15.13 2.33 7.23
CA LEU A 78 -14.97 2.90 5.90
C LEU A 78 -15.91 4.11 5.68
N GLU A 79 -17.16 4.00 6.11
CA GLU A 79 -18.14 5.09 6.06
C GLU A 79 -17.78 6.24 7.00
N SER A 80 -17.41 5.93 8.25
CA SER A 80 -16.98 6.96 9.21
C SER A 80 -15.77 7.75 8.71
N LEU A 81 -14.78 7.05 8.12
CA LEU A 81 -13.59 7.71 7.58
C LEU A 81 -13.91 8.50 6.30
N THR A 82 -14.89 8.09 5.51
CA THR A 82 -15.39 8.90 4.38
C THR A 82 -15.85 10.26 4.89
N THR A 83 -16.71 10.28 5.91
CA THR A 83 -17.22 11.52 6.50
C THR A 83 -16.09 12.35 7.12
N ASP A 84 -15.14 11.74 7.84
CA ASP A 84 -14.02 12.47 8.43
C ASP A 84 -13.09 13.09 7.34
N ILE A 85 -12.88 12.39 6.22
CA ILE A 85 -12.07 12.87 5.09
C ILE A 85 -12.78 14.04 4.37
N GLU A 86 -14.08 13.93 4.14
CA GLU A 86 -14.88 15.02 3.57
C GLU A 86 -14.91 16.25 4.49
N ALA A 87 -15.03 16.04 5.80
CA ALA A 87 -14.98 17.10 6.80
C ALA A 87 -13.59 17.77 6.88
N PHE A 88 -12.52 17.04 6.60
CA PHE A 88 -11.17 17.59 6.43
C PHE A 88 -11.03 18.43 5.15
N GLY A 89 -11.99 18.33 4.23
CA GLY A 89 -12.08 19.14 3.01
C GLY A 89 -11.52 18.47 1.76
N LEU A 90 -11.47 17.15 1.71
CA LEU A 90 -11.10 16.39 0.50
C LEU A 90 -12.33 15.78 -0.16
N GLU A 91 -12.33 15.75 -1.49
CA GLU A 91 -13.34 15.04 -2.27
C GLU A 91 -13.10 13.53 -2.19
N VAL A 92 -14.16 12.76 -1.97
CA VAL A 92 -14.12 11.30 -1.94
C VAL A 92 -14.86 10.74 -3.15
N THR A 93 -14.19 9.86 -3.90
CA THR A 93 -14.77 9.07 -4.99
C THR A 93 -15.03 7.63 -4.52
N HIS A 94 -16.23 7.12 -4.76
CA HIS A 94 -16.58 5.74 -4.45
C HIS A 94 -16.24 4.80 -5.61
N LYS A 95 -15.56 3.70 -5.30
CA LYS A 95 -15.28 2.59 -6.22
C LYS A 95 -16.19 1.41 -5.87
N ALA A 96 -16.90 0.91 -6.87
CA ALA A 96 -17.75 -0.27 -6.71
C ALA A 96 -16.90 -1.52 -6.36
N ALA A 97 -17.51 -2.47 -5.65
CA ALA A 97 -16.90 -3.78 -5.46
C ALA A 97 -16.65 -4.44 -6.83
N GLY A 98 -15.49 -5.08 -6.99
CA GLY A 98 -15.06 -5.66 -8.26
C GLY A 98 -14.38 -4.69 -9.24
N ASP A 99 -14.29 -3.39 -8.94
CA ASP A 99 -13.49 -2.44 -9.74
C ASP A 99 -12.00 -2.83 -9.76
N LEU A 100 -11.49 -3.36 -8.66
CA LEU A 100 -10.40 -4.33 -8.65
C LEU A 100 -11.01 -5.71 -8.43
N LYS A 101 -10.63 -6.68 -9.28
CA LYS A 101 -11.15 -8.04 -9.18
C LYS A 101 -10.89 -8.59 -7.77
N ASP A 102 -11.91 -9.20 -7.16
CA ASP A 102 -11.85 -9.75 -5.79
C ASP A 102 -11.57 -8.75 -4.65
N CYS A 103 -11.66 -7.45 -4.92
CA CYS A 103 -11.69 -6.43 -3.88
C CYS A 103 -13.13 -5.96 -3.66
N GLY A 104 -13.49 -5.74 -2.40
CA GLY A 104 -14.74 -5.08 -2.03
C GLY A 104 -14.77 -3.62 -2.49
N ARG A 105 -15.85 -2.92 -2.13
CA ARG A 105 -15.95 -1.49 -2.41
C ARG A 105 -14.80 -0.72 -1.76
N ARG A 106 -14.42 0.39 -2.37
CA ARG A 106 -13.34 1.26 -1.89
C ARG A 106 -13.79 2.70 -1.93
N ILE A 107 -13.16 3.54 -1.13
CA ILE A 107 -13.20 4.98 -1.32
C ILE A 107 -11.83 5.45 -1.77
N GLN A 108 -11.79 6.51 -2.55
CA GLN A 108 -10.57 7.07 -3.12
C GLN A 108 -10.54 8.59 -2.88
N PHE A 109 -9.39 9.13 -2.50
CA PHE A 109 -9.18 10.55 -2.28
C PHE A 109 -7.74 10.94 -2.59
N THR A 110 -7.51 12.22 -2.87
CA THR A 110 -6.17 12.76 -3.14
C THR A 110 -5.66 13.52 -1.93
N ALA A 111 -4.54 13.09 -1.35
CA ALA A 111 -3.90 13.78 -0.24
C ALA A 111 -3.31 15.14 -0.68
N PRO A 112 -3.05 16.07 0.26
CA PRO A 112 -2.43 17.37 -0.04
C PRO A 112 -1.12 17.29 -0.85
N SER A 113 -0.32 16.24 -0.61
CA SER A 113 0.91 15.93 -1.36
C SER A 113 0.68 15.49 -2.82
N GLY A 114 -0.57 15.38 -3.26
CA GLY A 114 -0.98 15.00 -4.61
C GLY A 114 -1.13 13.50 -4.85
N HIS A 115 -0.80 12.66 -3.87
CA HIS A 115 -0.91 11.20 -4.00
C HIS A 115 -2.35 10.74 -3.77
N VAL A 116 -2.76 9.76 -4.56
CA VAL A 116 -4.08 9.14 -4.41
C VAL A 116 -3.99 7.99 -3.41
N PHE A 117 -4.92 7.99 -2.47
CA PHE A 117 -5.08 6.92 -1.49
C PHE A 117 -6.46 6.33 -1.56
N GLU A 118 -6.56 5.09 -1.10
CA GLU A 118 -7.83 4.40 -0.97
C GLU A 118 -7.98 3.71 0.38
N LEU A 119 -9.21 3.55 0.82
CA LEU A 119 -9.57 2.70 1.96
C LEU A 119 -10.55 1.62 1.52
N TYR A 120 -10.42 0.43 2.11
CA TYR A 120 -11.30 -0.71 1.84
C TYR A 120 -11.35 -1.64 3.06
N ALA A 121 -12.47 -2.31 3.27
CA ALA A 121 -12.61 -3.30 4.35
C ALA A 121 -12.39 -4.73 3.82
N GLU A 122 -13.04 -5.06 2.72
CA GLU A 122 -13.14 -6.43 2.23
C GLU A 122 -12.25 -6.70 1.00
N LYS A 123 -11.62 -7.87 0.98
CA LYS A 123 -10.91 -8.45 -0.16
C LYS A 123 -10.99 -9.96 -0.02
N THR A 124 -11.11 -10.69 -1.13
CA THR A 124 -11.13 -12.16 -1.11
C THR A 124 -9.91 -12.66 -0.32
N TYR A 125 -10.21 -13.51 0.65
CA TYR A 125 -9.22 -14.16 1.49
C TYR A 125 -8.79 -15.47 0.82
N THR A 126 -7.51 -15.62 0.50
CA THR A 126 -6.95 -16.82 -0.15
C THR A 126 -5.99 -17.59 0.74
N GLY A 127 -5.78 -17.13 1.97
CA GLY A 127 -4.77 -17.69 2.88
C GLY A 127 -3.35 -17.39 2.43
N LYS A 128 -2.38 -17.87 3.21
CA LYS A 128 -0.96 -17.76 2.86
C LYS A 128 -0.67 -18.70 1.69
N TRP A 129 0.21 -18.28 0.78
CA TRP A 129 0.57 -19.08 -0.38
C TRP A 129 1.28 -20.37 0.04
N GLY A 130 0.84 -21.51 -0.49
CA GLY A 130 1.56 -22.79 -0.34
C GLY A 130 1.59 -23.37 1.07
N VAL A 131 0.75 -22.88 1.98
CA VAL A 131 0.54 -23.47 3.32
C VAL A 131 -0.95 -23.58 3.63
N GLU A 132 -1.32 -24.67 4.29
CA GLU A 132 -2.69 -24.92 4.74
C GLU A 132 -3.08 -24.01 5.91
N GLU A 133 -4.37 -23.74 6.09
CA GLU A 133 -4.82 -22.95 7.25
C GLU A 133 -4.77 -23.76 8.57
N THR A 134 -5.03 -25.07 8.47
CA THR A 134 -5.09 -25.96 9.63
C THR A 134 -3.80 -26.76 9.74
N ASN A 135 -3.09 -26.60 10.86
CA ASN A 135 -1.77 -27.19 11.10
C ASN A 135 -0.74 -26.86 9.99
N PRO A 136 -0.51 -25.57 9.69
CA PRO A 136 0.44 -25.14 8.66
C PRO A 136 1.87 -25.61 8.94
N GLU A 137 2.63 -25.87 7.87
CA GLU A 137 4.09 -25.79 7.95
C GLU A 137 4.52 -24.35 8.29
N ALA A 138 5.71 -24.19 8.89
CA ALA A 138 6.21 -22.86 9.26
C ALA A 138 6.39 -21.94 8.03
N TRP A 139 6.81 -22.50 6.89
CA TRP A 139 6.98 -21.79 5.62
C TRP A 139 6.73 -22.73 4.41
N PRO A 140 6.36 -22.19 3.24
CA PRO A 140 6.27 -22.95 1.99
C PRO A 140 7.65 -23.43 1.53
N ARG A 141 7.74 -24.65 0.99
CA ARG A 141 9.03 -25.26 0.61
C ARG A 141 9.63 -24.76 -0.71
N ALA A 142 8.84 -24.19 -1.60
CA ALA A 142 9.23 -23.86 -2.98
C ALA A 142 9.13 -22.36 -3.29
N LEU A 143 9.55 -21.50 -2.34
CA LEU A 143 9.66 -20.06 -2.58
C LEU A 143 10.87 -19.75 -3.48
N ARG A 144 10.69 -18.82 -4.40
CA ARG A 144 11.69 -18.37 -5.37
C ARG A 144 12.17 -16.95 -5.05
N GLY A 145 13.26 -16.53 -5.72
CA GLY A 145 13.81 -15.19 -5.58
C GLY A 145 14.17 -14.84 -4.14
N MET A 146 13.94 -13.59 -3.77
CA MET A 146 14.13 -13.03 -2.42
C MET A 146 13.06 -13.48 -1.42
N LYS A 147 12.03 -14.22 -1.87
CA LYS A 147 10.98 -14.79 -1.01
C LYS A 147 10.25 -13.73 -0.17
N ALA A 148 9.93 -12.60 -0.80
CA ALA A 148 9.25 -11.49 -0.14
C ALA A 148 8.05 -11.97 0.70
N VAL A 149 8.02 -11.52 1.96
CA VAL A 149 7.08 -12.00 2.98
C VAL A 149 5.74 -11.27 2.86
N ARG A 150 5.77 -9.94 2.70
CA ARG A 150 4.59 -9.08 2.55
C ARG A 150 4.95 -7.72 1.98
N PHE A 151 3.99 -7.05 1.35
CA PHE A 151 4.07 -5.61 1.10
C PHE A 151 4.22 -4.87 2.43
N ASP A 152 5.20 -3.97 2.50
CA ASP A 152 5.59 -3.33 3.74
C ASP A 152 5.14 -1.88 3.83
N HIS A 153 5.64 -1.01 2.94
CA HIS A 153 5.32 0.41 2.97
C HIS A 153 5.61 1.07 1.62
N CYS A 154 5.21 2.33 1.48
CA CYS A 154 5.70 3.22 0.45
C CYS A 154 6.43 4.41 1.07
N LEU A 155 7.35 4.98 0.31
CA LEU A 155 7.81 6.35 0.49
C LEU A 155 7.39 7.18 -0.71
N LEU A 156 6.92 8.37 -0.42
CA LEU A 156 6.36 9.30 -1.40
C LEU A 156 7.03 10.67 -1.29
N TYR A 157 7.24 11.30 -2.44
CA TYR A 157 7.80 12.63 -2.59
C TYR A 157 6.69 13.62 -2.94
N GLY A 158 6.59 14.69 -2.17
CA GLY A 158 5.64 15.75 -2.42
C GLY A 158 5.89 16.95 -1.52
N ASP A 159 5.12 18.00 -1.77
CA ASP A 159 5.03 19.15 -0.89
C ASP A 159 3.90 18.96 0.15
N GLU A 160 3.51 20.04 0.84
CA GLU A 160 2.37 20.05 1.76
C GLU A 160 2.49 18.97 2.86
N LEU A 161 3.71 18.74 3.37
CA LEU A 161 3.98 17.72 4.40
C LEU A 161 3.16 17.97 5.67
N ALA A 162 3.01 19.23 6.09
CA ALA A 162 2.22 19.60 7.27
C ALA A 162 0.74 19.22 7.11
N LYS A 163 0.10 19.59 6.00
CA LYS A 163 -1.31 19.25 5.78
C LYS A 163 -1.50 17.74 5.54
N THR A 164 -0.52 17.09 4.90
CA THR A 164 -0.50 15.63 4.75
C THR A 164 -0.36 14.95 6.11
N TYR A 165 0.42 15.52 7.03
CA TYR A 165 0.53 15.02 8.40
C TYR A 165 -0.81 15.08 9.13
N ASP A 166 -1.51 16.23 9.08
CA ASP A 166 -2.80 16.39 9.74
C ASP A 166 -3.83 15.37 9.22
N LEU A 167 -3.87 15.14 7.90
CA LEU A 167 -4.70 14.09 7.30
C LEU A 167 -4.36 12.70 7.88
N PHE A 168 -3.10 12.30 7.88
CA PHE A 168 -2.75 10.95 8.32
C PHE A 168 -2.90 10.77 9.83
N VAL A 169 -2.56 11.76 10.64
CA VAL A 169 -2.59 11.64 12.11
C VAL A 169 -3.98 11.90 12.67
N ASP A 170 -4.62 13.02 12.30
CA ASP A 170 -5.88 13.43 12.93
C ASP A 170 -7.10 12.75 12.33
N VAL A 171 -7.07 12.46 11.02
CA VAL A 171 -8.18 11.80 10.31
C VAL A 171 -7.98 10.29 10.29
N LEU A 172 -6.83 9.81 9.78
CA LEU A 172 -6.59 8.37 9.57
C LEU A 172 -6.01 7.66 10.80
N GLY A 173 -5.60 8.39 11.83
CA GLY A 173 -5.17 7.83 13.12
C GLY A 173 -3.77 7.22 13.13
N PHE A 174 -2.90 7.62 12.20
CA PHE A 174 -1.48 7.25 12.22
C PHE A 174 -0.74 7.93 13.39
N TYR A 175 0.39 7.35 13.74
CA TYR A 175 1.34 7.90 14.70
C TYR A 175 2.63 8.33 13.99
N LEU A 176 3.20 9.46 14.39
CA LEU A 176 4.52 9.91 13.93
C LEU A 176 5.63 9.15 14.65
N ALA A 177 6.20 8.17 13.98
CA ALA A 177 7.30 7.39 14.53
C ALA A 177 8.60 8.21 14.52
N GLU A 178 8.94 8.78 13.35
CA GLU A 178 10.16 9.54 13.14
C GLU A 178 9.91 10.73 12.21
N GLN A 179 10.77 11.74 12.30
CA GLN A 179 10.77 12.90 11.42
C GLN A 179 12.18 13.45 11.25
N VAL A 180 12.42 14.12 10.12
CA VAL A 180 13.64 14.90 9.89
C VAL A 180 13.26 16.37 9.82
N LEU A 181 14.01 17.20 10.55
CA LEU A 181 13.86 18.66 10.54
C LEU A 181 15.09 19.28 9.87
N ASP A 182 14.86 20.38 9.14
CA ASP A 182 15.94 21.24 8.65
C ASP A 182 16.51 22.13 9.79
N PRO A 183 17.57 22.92 9.56
CA PRO A 183 18.13 23.81 10.57
C PRO A 183 17.18 24.90 11.09
N ASP A 184 16.14 25.24 10.33
CA ASP A 184 15.13 26.23 10.70
C ASP A 184 13.96 25.60 11.48
N GLY A 185 13.99 24.27 11.66
CA GLY A 185 12.98 23.49 12.37
C GLY A 185 11.79 23.07 11.51
N ASN A 186 11.83 23.26 10.19
CA ASN A 186 10.78 22.79 9.29
C ASN A 186 10.92 21.29 9.07
N ARG A 187 9.78 20.59 9.03
CA ARG A 187 9.77 19.15 8.75
C ARG A 187 10.01 18.88 7.26
N ILE A 188 11.07 18.14 6.96
CA ILE A 188 11.42 17.73 5.59
C ILE A 188 11.23 16.23 5.33
N ALA A 189 11.00 15.43 6.39
CA ALA A 189 10.56 14.05 6.26
C ALA A 189 9.65 13.63 7.43
N GLN A 190 8.67 12.77 7.17
CA GLN A 190 7.79 12.17 8.18
C GLN A 190 7.57 10.69 7.92
N PHE A 191 7.69 9.90 8.97
CA PHE A 191 7.52 8.45 8.98
C PHE A 191 6.35 8.10 9.88
N LEU A 192 5.29 7.55 9.28
CA LEU A 192 3.99 7.39 9.91
C LEU A 192 3.63 5.91 10.01
N THR A 193 3.12 5.48 11.16
CA THR A 193 2.82 4.07 11.45
C THR A 193 1.42 3.88 12.04
N LEU A 194 0.79 2.75 11.73
CA LEU A 194 -0.44 2.26 12.37
C LEU A 194 -0.16 1.15 13.40
N SER A 195 1.08 0.68 13.45
CA SER A 195 1.50 -0.51 14.19
C SER A 195 2.79 -0.26 14.96
N MET A 196 3.46 -1.35 15.38
CA MET A 196 4.77 -1.29 16.03
C MET A 196 5.92 -1.26 15.02
N LYS A 197 5.63 -1.16 13.72
CA LYS A 197 6.64 -0.94 12.67
C LYS A 197 7.21 0.47 12.74
N ALA A 198 8.41 0.64 12.18
CA ALA A 198 9.01 1.96 11.96
C ALA A 198 8.05 2.88 11.17
N HIS A 199 7.51 2.41 10.05
CA HIS A 199 6.47 3.11 9.31
C HIS A 199 5.68 2.19 8.38
N ASP A 200 4.46 2.62 8.08
CA ASP A 200 3.56 2.07 7.07
C ASP A 200 3.50 2.99 5.83
N ILE A 201 3.84 4.27 6.00
CA ILE A 201 3.99 5.26 4.93
C ILE A 201 5.00 6.33 5.35
N ALA A 202 5.80 6.80 4.40
CA ALA A 202 6.70 7.92 4.61
C ALA A 202 6.53 9.00 3.53
N PHE A 203 6.75 10.25 3.92
CA PHE A 203 6.75 11.39 3.01
C PHE A 203 8.04 12.19 3.18
N ILE A 204 8.68 12.54 2.07
CA ILE A 204 9.83 13.46 2.04
C ILE A 204 9.46 14.68 1.20
N GLN A 205 9.87 15.86 1.68
CA GLN A 205 9.65 17.13 1.03
C GLN A 205 10.28 17.14 -0.37
N HIS A 206 9.50 17.51 -1.36
CA HIS A 206 9.93 17.66 -2.75
C HIS A 206 9.14 18.79 -3.42
N GLU A 207 9.73 19.50 -4.38
CA GLU A 207 9.05 20.62 -5.07
C GLU A 207 7.87 20.14 -5.92
N GLU A 208 8.03 18.97 -6.56
CA GLU A 208 6.96 18.35 -7.34
C GLU A 208 6.06 17.46 -6.47
N LYS A 209 4.74 17.63 -6.63
CA LYS A 209 3.69 16.77 -6.07
C LYS A 209 3.69 15.37 -6.68
N ALA A 210 3.07 14.43 -5.96
CA ALA A 210 2.68 13.11 -6.45
C ALA A 210 3.82 12.24 -7.02
N LYS A 211 5.05 12.41 -6.51
CA LYS A 211 6.19 11.63 -6.97
C LYS A 211 6.34 10.35 -6.15
N PHE A 212 6.33 9.23 -6.85
CA PHE A 212 6.55 7.92 -6.23
C PHE A 212 8.05 7.68 -6.01
N HIS A 213 8.48 7.53 -4.75
CA HIS A 213 9.88 7.20 -4.46
C HIS A 213 10.11 5.69 -4.51
N HIS A 214 9.36 4.91 -3.72
CA HIS A 214 9.47 3.45 -3.73
C HIS A 214 8.27 2.78 -3.06
N ALA A 215 8.11 1.49 -3.40
CA ALA A 215 7.33 0.51 -2.65
C ALA A 215 8.29 -0.55 -2.14
N SER A 216 8.12 -0.94 -0.89
CA SER A 216 8.99 -1.90 -0.20
C SER A 216 8.25 -3.18 0.15
N PHE A 217 8.96 -4.29 0.07
CA PHE A 217 8.51 -5.59 0.54
C PHE A 217 9.41 -6.05 1.69
N PHE A 218 8.79 -6.64 2.70
CA PHE A 218 9.49 -7.13 3.88
C PHE A 218 10.18 -8.46 3.56
N LEU A 219 11.44 -8.57 3.95
CA LEU A 219 12.24 -9.80 3.96
C LEU A 219 12.56 -10.17 5.41
N GLU A 220 12.76 -11.45 5.71
CA GLU A 220 13.06 -11.88 7.09
C GLU A 220 14.49 -11.56 7.50
N THR A 221 15.42 -11.68 6.55
CA THR A 221 16.85 -11.55 6.82
C THR A 221 17.52 -10.62 5.81
N TRP A 222 18.70 -10.10 6.18
CA TRP A 222 19.54 -9.38 5.25
C TRP A 222 20.13 -10.31 4.17
N GLU A 223 20.30 -11.61 4.47
CA GLU A 223 20.81 -12.58 3.49
C GLU A 223 19.89 -12.74 2.28
N ASP A 224 18.58 -12.52 2.45
CA ASP A 224 17.61 -12.60 1.35
C ASP A 224 17.78 -11.48 0.30
N ILE A 225 18.58 -10.44 0.59
CA ILE A 225 18.89 -9.33 -0.33
C ILE A 225 20.12 -9.65 -1.21
N LEU A 226 21.03 -10.49 -0.72
CA LEU A 226 22.37 -10.73 -1.31
C LEU A 226 22.33 -11.73 -2.47
#